data_AF-A0A9C6SL59-F1
#
_entry.id   AF-A0A9C6SL59-F1
#
_cell.length_a   1.000
_cell.length_b   1.000
_cell.length_c   1.000
_cell.angle_alpha   90.00
_cell.angle_beta   90.00
_cell.angle_gamma   90.00
#
_symmetry.space_group_name_H-M   'P 1'
#
loop_
_entity.id
_entity.type
_entity.pdbx_description
1 polymer ?
#
loop_
_entity_poly.entity_id
_entity_poly.type
_entity_poly.pdbx_seq_one_letter_code
_entity_poly.pdbx_strand_id
1 'polypeptide(L)'
;MDIQGTCTTDTDNVCELCNTRPRKYTCPQCEIRYCSSDCYKSEAHSECSESFYKQCVIDEIKSQGKDTEGRKKMLEILKRVHEEDLKNIEALESDDEIDNDELEEQLDSDDEEDIPDLERRLNNINLDNADEVWSALTDDEKQEFEALVKNGDIEKLLPQWIPWWTYHTKKKLVQDMDQKDEQSLQLPPLIDVPIFNALKLPQMLNLM
;
A
#
# COMPACT_ATOMS: atom_id res chain seq x y z
N MET A 1 -69.24 12.83 -10.96
CA MET A 1 -69.13 11.43 -11.43
C MET A 1 -67.75 11.26 -12.06
N ASP A 2 -66.67 11.53 -11.32
CA ASP A 2 -66.10 10.73 -10.22
C ASP A 2 -65.32 9.51 -10.70
N ILE A 3 -64.02 9.53 -10.34
CA ILE A 3 -63.13 8.39 -10.05
C ILE A 3 -62.59 7.73 -11.35
N GLN A 4 -61.29 7.71 -11.63
CA GLN A 4 -60.25 7.04 -10.85
C GLN A 4 -58.87 7.68 -11.02
N GLY A 5 -58.41 8.35 -9.95
CA GLY A 5 -56.98 8.49 -9.68
C GLY A 5 -56.45 7.14 -9.19
N THR A 6 -55.59 6.51 -9.97
CA THR A 6 -54.84 5.33 -9.54
C THR A 6 -53.63 5.80 -8.73
N CYS A 7 -53.75 5.69 -7.41
CA CYS A 7 -52.66 5.79 -6.46
C CYS A 7 -51.77 4.53 -6.62
N THR A 8 -50.72 4.63 -7.43
CA THR A 8 -49.62 3.66 -7.43
C THR A 8 -48.57 4.15 -6.46
N THR A 9 -48.27 3.31 -5.48
CA THR A 9 -47.35 3.56 -4.37
C THR A 9 -45.98 4.08 -4.82
N ASP A 10 -45.54 5.16 -4.18
CA ASP A 10 -44.32 5.93 -4.40
C ASP A 10 -43.05 5.19 -3.91
N THR A 11 -42.86 3.94 -4.32
CA THR A 11 -41.65 3.15 -4.07
C THR A 11 -40.75 3.07 -5.31
N ASP A 12 -41.31 3.33 -6.49
CA ASP A 12 -40.54 3.34 -7.74
C ASP A 12 -39.68 4.60 -7.89
N ASN A 13 -40.01 5.70 -7.21
CA ASN A 13 -39.32 6.97 -7.38
C ASN A 13 -38.14 7.20 -6.46
N VAL A 14 -37.77 6.24 -5.61
CA VAL A 14 -36.71 6.43 -4.61
C VAL A 14 -35.40 5.80 -5.08
N CYS A 15 -34.27 6.38 -4.65
CA CYS A 15 -32.95 5.79 -4.87
C CYS A 15 -32.81 4.49 -4.08
N GLU A 16 -32.50 3.39 -4.75
CA GLU A 16 -32.38 2.06 -4.16
C GLU A 16 -31.11 1.90 -3.30
N LEU A 17 -30.16 2.82 -3.42
CA LEU A 17 -28.89 2.80 -2.68
C LEU A 17 -28.95 3.56 -1.35
N CYS A 18 -29.72 4.65 -1.28
CA CYS A 18 -29.81 5.47 -0.06
C CYS A 18 -31.21 5.61 0.52
N ASN A 19 -32.25 5.17 -0.20
CA ASN A 19 -33.67 5.22 0.17
C ASN A 19 -34.20 6.58 0.66
N THR A 20 -33.43 7.66 0.50
CA THR A 20 -33.71 8.98 1.09
C THR A 20 -34.15 9.99 0.04
N ARG A 21 -33.54 9.94 -1.15
CA ARG A 21 -33.75 10.91 -2.23
C ARG A 21 -34.42 10.24 -3.43
N PRO A 22 -35.18 10.98 -4.25
CA PRO A 22 -35.77 10.41 -5.45
C PRO A 22 -34.69 10.01 -6.47
N ARG A 23 -34.95 8.95 -7.23
CA ARG A 23 -34.06 8.47 -8.30
C ARG A 23 -33.98 9.50 -9.42
N LYS A 24 -32.77 9.72 -9.94
CA LYS A 24 -32.50 10.61 -11.08
C LYS A 24 -31.87 9.87 -12.26
N TYR A 25 -31.17 8.78 -11.98
CA TYR A 25 -30.37 8.04 -12.97
C TYR A 25 -30.53 6.52 -12.75
N THR A 26 -30.17 5.76 -13.77
CA THR A 26 -30.21 4.29 -13.76
C THR A 26 -28.89 3.75 -14.30
N CYS A 27 -28.31 2.77 -13.61
CA CYS A 27 -27.07 2.14 -14.05
C CYS A 27 -27.32 1.25 -15.29
N PRO A 28 -26.54 1.37 -16.38
CA PRO A 28 -26.75 0.56 -17.59
C PRO A 28 -26.29 -0.90 -17.45
N GLN A 29 -25.52 -1.24 -16.41
CA GLN A 29 -25.00 -2.60 -16.20
C GLN A 29 -25.88 -3.44 -15.27
N CYS A 30 -26.42 -2.85 -14.21
CA CYS A 30 -27.22 -3.57 -13.21
C CYS A 30 -28.64 -3.04 -13.06
N GLU A 31 -29.03 -2.02 -13.84
CA GLU A 31 -30.35 -1.39 -13.85
C GLU A 31 -30.79 -0.74 -12.51
N ILE A 32 -29.87 -0.63 -11.54
CA ILE A 32 -30.13 0.00 -10.24
C ILE A 32 -30.37 1.49 -10.39
N ARG A 33 -31.36 1.98 -9.64
CA ARG A 33 -31.82 3.38 -9.69
C ARG A 33 -31.19 4.21 -8.58
N TYR A 34 -30.51 5.30 -8.95
CA TYR A 34 -29.76 6.12 -8.00
C TYR A 34 -30.01 7.63 -8.14
N CYS A 35 -29.70 8.39 -7.08
CA CYS A 35 -30.00 9.83 -7.00
C CYS A 35 -28.82 10.76 -7.37
N SER A 36 -27.58 10.38 -7.09
CA SER A 36 -26.37 11.18 -7.36
C SER A 36 -25.14 10.30 -7.59
N SER A 37 -24.03 10.90 -8.03
CA SER A 37 -22.72 10.25 -8.12
C SER A 37 -22.26 9.62 -6.81
N ASP A 38 -22.67 10.16 -5.67
CA ASP A 38 -22.28 9.62 -4.35
C ASP A 38 -22.91 8.26 -4.11
N CYS A 39 -24.17 8.08 -4.52
CA CYS A 39 -24.81 6.78 -4.49
C CYS A 39 -24.17 5.85 -5.53
N TYR A 40 -23.87 6.34 -6.74
CA TYR A 40 -23.20 5.53 -7.76
C TYR A 40 -21.81 5.00 -7.31
N LYS A 41 -21.07 5.78 -6.52
CA LYS A 41 -19.76 5.44 -5.94
C LYS A 41 -19.83 4.84 -4.53
N SER A 42 -21.03 4.59 -4.01
CA SER A 42 -21.18 4.01 -2.68
C SER A 42 -20.78 2.54 -2.67
N GLU A 43 -20.43 2.01 -1.50
CA GLU A 43 -20.06 0.60 -1.33
C GLU A 43 -21.14 -0.36 -1.84
N ALA A 44 -22.41 0.03 -1.73
CA ALA A 44 -23.55 -0.73 -2.25
C ALA A 44 -23.57 -0.84 -3.79
N HIS A 45 -22.81 -0.02 -4.51
CA HIS A 45 -22.68 -0.02 -5.97
C HIS A 45 -21.20 0.04 -6.42
N SER A 46 -20.27 -0.49 -5.61
CA SER A 46 -18.83 -0.51 -5.95
C SER A 46 -18.52 -1.42 -7.13
N GLU A 47 -19.15 -2.59 -7.24
CA GLU A 47 -18.81 -3.57 -8.30
C GLU A 47 -19.03 -3.01 -9.73
N CYS A 48 -20.15 -2.32 -9.97
CA CYS A 48 -20.44 -1.70 -11.26
C CYS A 48 -19.65 -0.40 -11.49
N SER A 49 -19.40 0.39 -10.44
CA SER A 49 -18.62 1.63 -10.60
C SER A 49 -17.14 1.34 -10.82
N GLU A 50 -16.55 0.40 -10.09
CA GLU A 50 -15.14 -0.02 -10.26
C GLU A 50 -14.90 -0.73 -11.57
N SER A 51 -15.79 -1.63 -11.99
CA SER A 51 -15.65 -2.30 -13.29
C SER A 51 -15.69 -1.30 -14.44
N PHE A 52 -16.57 -0.30 -14.39
CA PHE A 52 -16.59 0.80 -15.35
C PHE A 52 -15.29 1.61 -15.32
N TYR A 53 -14.81 2.03 -14.13
CA TYR A 53 -13.55 2.78 -14.03
C TYR A 53 -12.36 1.99 -14.55
N LYS A 54 -12.28 0.70 -14.19
CA LYS A 54 -11.25 -0.22 -14.69
C LYS A 54 -11.31 -0.32 -16.21
N GLN A 55 -12.51 -0.47 -16.78
CA GLN A 55 -12.67 -0.56 -18.23
C GLN A 55 -12.25 0.73 -18.93
N CYS A 56 -12.63 1.90 -18.41
CA CYS A 56 -12.17 3.19 -18.93
C CYS A 56 -10.65 3.32 -18.93
N VAL A 57 -9.98 2.94 -17.82
CA VAL A 57 -8.51 2.97 -17.72
C VAL A 57 -7.87 1.98 -18.69
N ILE A 58 -8.39 0.76 -18.79
CA ILE A 58 -7.89 -0.26 -19.72
C ILE A 58 -8.04 0.21 -21.16
N ASP A 59 -9.16 0.81 -21.52
CA ASP A 59 -9.42 1.26 -22.88
C ASP A 59 -8.55 2.47 -23.24
N GLU A 60 -8.26 3.36 -22.29
CA GLU A 60 -7.28 4.44 -22.46
C GLU A 60 -5.84 3.91 -22.59
N ILE A 61 -5.45 2.91 -21.79
CA ILE A 61 -4.14 2.26 -21.92
C ILE A 61 -4.01 1.55 -23.28
N LYS A 62 -5.11 0.97 -23.81
CA LYS A 62 -5.13 0.36 -25.14
C LYS A 62 -5.12 1.40 -26.26
N SER A 63 -5.78 2.55 -26.07
CA SER A 63 -5.84 3.63 -27.06
C SER A 63 -4.49 4.35 -27.20
N GLN A 64 -3.75 4.46 -26.09
CA GLN A 64 -2.32 4.77 -26.07
C GLN A 64 -1.57 3.59 -26.68
N GLY A 65 -1.50 3.58 -28.02
CA GLY A 65 -0.94 2.49 -28.80
C GLY A 65 0.41 2.02 -28.25
N LYS A 66 0.64 0.70 -28.29
CA LYS A 66 1.90 0.06 -27.88
C LYS A 66 3.08 0.85 -28.44
N ASP A 67 3.72 1.66 -27.61
CA ASP A 67 4.87 2.43 -28.03
C ASP A 67 5.95 1.43 -28.45
N THR A 68 6.08 1.23 -29.76
CA THR A 68 7.03 0.27 -30.31
C THR A 68 8.45 0.64 -29.92
N GLU A 69 8.69 1.91 -29.64
CA GLU A 69 9.93 2.46 -29.14
C GLU A 69 10.14 2.08 -27.67
N GLY A 70 9.17 2.32 -26.79
CA GLY A 70 9.18 1.90 -25.39
C GLY A 70 9.35 0.38 -25.23
N ARG A 71 8.68 -0.42 -26.06
CA ARG A 71 8.84 -1.89 -26.06
C ARG A 71 10.26 -2.29 -26.50
N LYS A 72 10.84 -1.63 -27.51
CA LYS A 72 12.22 -1.89 -27.93
C LYS A 72 13.22 -1.51 -26.86
N LYS A 73 13.06 -0.34 -26.21
CA LYS A 73 13.90 0.11 -25.09
C LYS A 73 13.84 -0.85 -23.91
N MET A 74 12.64 -1.32 -23.56
CA MET A 74 12.47 -2.33 -22.51
C MET A 74 13.20 -3.64 -22.85
N LEU A 75 13.08 -4.12 -24.08
CA LEU A 75 13.81 -5.31 -24.53
C LEU A 75 15.33 -5.10 -24.57
N GLU A 76 15.79 -3.90 -24.92
CA GLU A 76 17.20 -3.55 -24.91
C GLU A 76 17.76 -3.53 -23.48
N ILE A 77 17.01 -2.98 -22.52
CA ILE A 77 17.40 -3.00 -21.10
C ILE A 77 17.50 -4.44 -20.58
N LEU A 78 16.48 -5.27 -20.84
CA LEU A 78 16.50 -6.68 -20.45
C LEU A 78 17.69 -7.45 -21.04
N LYS A 79 18.01 -7.18 -22.32
CA LYS A 79 19.17 -7.77 -22.98
C LYS A 79 20.49 -7.32 -22.36
N ARG A 80 20.61 -6.03 -22.01
CA ARG A 80 21.82 -5.46 -21.39
C ARG A 80 22.09 -6.09 -20.03
N VAL A 81 21.07 -6.22 -19.17
CA VAL A 81 21.20 -6.85 -17.84
C VAL A 81 21.64 -8.30 -17.99
N HIS A 82 20.99 -9.06 -18.87
CA HIS A 82 21.37 -10.46 -19.11
C HIS A 82 22.81 -10.59 -19.66
N GLU A 83 23.27 -9.66 -20.50
CA GLU A 83 24.65 -9.66 -20.99
C GLU A 83 25.66 -9.26 -19.90
N GLU A 84 25.29 -8.40 -18.96
CA GLU A 84 26.11 -8.05 -17.79
C GLU A 84 26.23 -9.22 -16.82
N ASP A 85 25.12 -9.91 -16.52
CA ASP A 85 25.11 -11.11 -15.68
C ASP A 85 25.98 -12.22 -16.28
N LEU A 86 25.89 -12.47 -17.60
CA LEU A 86 26.74 -13.45 -18.29
C LEU A 86 28.22 -13.08 -18.24
N LYS A 87 28.57 -11.80 -18.41
CA LYS A 87 29.98 -11.34 -18.35
C LYS A 87 30.55 -11.40 -16.94
N ASN A 88 29.75 -11.12 -15.91
CA ASN A 88 30.17 -11.29 -14.52
C ASN A 88 30.45 -12.75 -14.20
N ILE A 89 29.68 -13.68 -14.78
CA ILE A 89 29.93 -15.12 -14.64
C ILE A 89 31.19 -15.54 -15.41
N GLU A 90 31.38 -15.10 -16.66
CA GLU A 90 32.58 -15.43 -17.47
C GLU A 90 33.88 -14.84 -16.88
N ALA A 91 33.83 -13.65 -16.25
CA ALA A 91 34.99 -13.03 -15.61
C ALA A 91 35.47 -13.78 -14.34
N LEU A 92 34.64 -14.66 -13.77
CA LEU A 92 35.00 -15.55 -12.66
C LEU A 92 35.54 -16.90 -13.13
N GLU A 93 35.44 -17.23 -14.42
CA GLU A 93 35.94 -18.49 -15.00
C GLU A 93 37.28 -18.33 -15.74
N SER A 94 37.84 -17.12 -15.86
CA SER A 94 39.00 -16.84 -16.73
C SER A 94 40.35 -16.65 -16.03
N ASP A 95 40.49 -16.95 -14.73
CA ASP A 95 41.79 -16.85 -14.03
C ASP A 95 42.04 -18.02 -13.06
N ASP A 96 42.19 -19.24 -13.60
CA ASP A 96 42.91 -20.33 -12.90
C ASP A 96 43.47 -21.39 -13.89
N GLU A 97 44.66 -21.10 -14.44
CA GLU A 97 45.73 -22.10 -14.52
C GLU A 97 46.78 -21.74 -13.45
N ILE A 98 46.45 -21.94 -12.17
CA ILE A 98 47.40 -21.84 -11.05
C ILE A 98 47.45 -23.19 -10.32
N ASP A 99 48.67 -23.63 -10.07
CA ASP A 99 49.10 -24.87 -9.44
C ASP A 99 48.43 -25.07 -8.08
N ASN A 100 47.64 -26.14 -7.99
CA ASN A 100 46.79 -26.51 -6.86
C ASN A 100 47.60 -27.30 -5.81
N ASP A 101 48.46 -26.63 -5.02
CA ASP A 101 49.07 -27.32 -3.85
C ASP A 101 49.60 -26.48 -2.67
N GLU A 102 49.50 -25.13 -2.59
CA GLU A 102 50.17 -24.44 -1.45
C GLU A 102 49.65 -23.06 -0.98
N LEU A 103 48.38 -22.68 -1.21
CA LEU A 103 47.85 -21.39 -0.71
C LEU A 103 46.48 -21.47 -0.03
N GLU A 104 46.20 -22.57 0.65
CA GLU A 104 44.97 -22.78 1.41
C GLU A 104 45.14 -22.47 2.92
N GLU A 105 45.96 -21.47 3.27
CA GLU A 105 46.09 -21.01 4.66
C GLU A 105 46.19 -19.48 4.72
N GLN A 106 45.04 -18.80 4.85
CA GLN A 106 44.81 -17.56 5.65
C GLN A 106 43.58 -16.76 5.20
N LEU A 107 42.39 -17.35 5.27
CA LEU A 107 41.15 -16.60 5.48
C LEU A 107 40.37 -17.19 6.66
N ASP A 108 41.03 -17.24 7.81
CA ASP A 108 40.37 -17.32 9.12
C ASP A 108 39.74 -15.94 9.40
N SER A 109 38.46 -15.81 9.04
CA SER A 109 37.50 -14.95 9.73
C SER A 109 36.08 -15.42 9.40
N ASP A 110 35.65 -16.42 10.17
CA ASP A 110 34.28 -16.87 10.42
C ASP A 110 33.65 -17.87 9.43
N ASP A 111 34.22 -19.08 9.44
CA ASP A 111 33.63 -20.30 8.93
C ASP A 111 32.45 -20.77 9.83
N GLU A 112 31.22 -20.40 9.46
CA GLU A 112 30.07 -21.30 9.64
C GLU A 112 29.62 -21.82 8.26
N GLU A 113 30.38 -22.78 7.75
CA GLU A 113 30.10 -23.55 6.53
C GLU A 113 28.85 -24.44 6.71
N ASP A 114 27.65 -23.87 6.81
CA ASP A 114 26.39 -24.47 6.33
C ASP A 114 25.17 -23.53 6.39
N ILE A 115 25.35 -22.23 6.68
CA ILE A 115 24.20 -21.32 6.75
C ILE A 115 23.77 -20.95 5.32
N PRO A 116 22.53 -21.26 4.90
CA PRO A 116 22.03 -20.80 3.62
C PRO A 116 22.03 -19.28 3.59
N ASP A 117 22.49 -18.71 2.47
CA ASP A 117 22.46 -17.29 2.17
C ASP A 117 21.16 -16.61 2.65
N LEU A 118 21.30 -15.57 3.46
CA LEU A 118 20.19 -14.86 4.12
C LEU A 118 19.16 -14.38 3.08
N GLU A 119 19.62 -13.96 1.90
CA GLU A 119 18.76 -13.55 0.79
C GLU A 119 17.84 -14.67 0.32
N ARG A 120 18.35 -15.91 0.26
CA ARG A 120 17.54 -17.09 -0.10
C ARG A 120 16.52 -17.44 0.96
N ARG A 121 16.86 -17.27 2.25
CA ARG A 121 15.95 -17.55 3.38
C ARG A 121 14.80 -16.54 3.45
N LEU A 122 15.06 -15.26 3.17
CA LEU A 122 14.05 -14.19 3.25
C LEU A 122 13.20 -14.00 1.98
N ASN A 123 13.57 -14.62 0.84
CA ASN A 123 12.95 -14.36 -0.47
C ASN A 123 11.41 -14.54 -0.51
N ASN A 124 10.85 -15.43 0.32
CA ASN A 124 9.40 -15.73 0.35
C ASN A 124 8.74 -15.42 1.70
N ILE A 125 9.37 -14.60 2.54
CA ILE A 125 8.87 -14.30 3.89
C ILE A 125 8.10 -12.99 3.86
N ASN A 126 6.95 -12.98 4.54
CA ASN A 126 6.19 -11.75 4.71
C ASN A 126 6.90 -10.82 5.73
N LEU A 127 7.52 -9.75 5.23
CA LEU A 127 8.25 -8.78 6.05
C LEU A 127 7.34 -7.99 7.02
N ASP A 128 6.03 -7.95 6.78
CA ASP A 128 5.07 -7.31 7.70
C ASP A 128 4.71 -8.21 8.90
N ASN A 129 5.14 -9.48 8.89
CA ASN A 129 4.91 -10.43 9.96
C ASN A 129 6.18 -10.66 10.79
N ALA A 130 6.28 -9.97 11.93
CA ALA A 130 7.46 -10.01 12.78
C ALA A 130 7.86 -11.42 13.24
N ASP A 131 6.88 -12.29 13.54
CA ASP A 131 7.15 -13.66 14.01
C ASP A 131 7.75 -14.55 12.92
N GLU A 132 7.37 -14.32 11.67
CA GLU A 132 7.82 -15.07 10.49
C GLU A 132 9.27 -14.71 10.13
N VAL A 133 9.58 -13.41 10.15
CA VAL A 133 10.94 -12.89 9.95
C VAL A 133 11.86 -13.35 11.08
N TRP A 134 11.40 -13.29 12.33
CA TRP A 134 12.19 -13.74 13.49
C TRP A 134 12.52 -15.23 13.43
N SER A 135 11.58 -16.05 12.98
CA SER A 135 11.78 -17.51 12.89
C SER A 135 12.74 -17.92 11.78
N ALA A 136 12.95 -17.06 10.78
CA ALA A 136 13.82 -17.34 9.66
C ALA A 136 15.28 -16.97 9.89
N LEU A 137 15.59 -16.19 10.93
CA LEU A 137 16.94 -15.81 11.37
C LEU A 137 17.61 -16.94 12.18
N THR A 138 18.94 -17.06 12.09
CA THR A 138 19.74 -17.98 12.91
C THR A 138 19.84 -17.45 14.33
N ASP A 139 20.31 -18.29 15.25
CA ASP A 139 20.41 -17.88 16.64
C ASP A 139 21.54 -16.87 16.89
N ASP A 140 22.57 -16.85 16.04
CA ASP A 140 23.64 -15.85 16.09
C ASP A 140 23.16 -14.50 15.54
N GLU A 141 22.47 -14.47 14.41
CA GLU A 141 21.83 -13.26 13.85
C GLU A 141 20.85 -12.62 14.86
N LYS A 142 20.08 -13.43 15.59
CA LYS A 142 19.19 -12.94 16.67
C LYS A 142 19.96 -12.34 17.83
N GLN A 143 21.08 -12.96 18.23
CA GLN A 143 21.92 -12.46 19.31
C GLN A 143 22.57 -11.13 18.95
N GLU A 144 23.03 -10.98 17.70
CA GLU A 144 23.54 -9.70 17.19
C GLU A 144 22.47 -8.61 17.22
N PHE A 145 21.25 -8.92 16.77
CA PHE A 145 20.13 -7.99 16.86
C PHE A 145 19.82 -7.60 18.31
N GLU A 146 19.78 -8.56 19.24
CA GLU A 146 19.60 -8.27 20.67
C GLU A 146 20.72 -7.39 21.24
N ALA A 147 21.97 -7.63 20.83
CA ALA A 147 23.10 -6.81 21.24
C ALA A 147 22.98 -5.37 20.72
N LEU A 148 22.57 -5.20 19.46
CA LEU A 148 22.29 -3.88 18.87
C LEU A 148 21.17 -3.14 19.59
N VAL A 149 20.12 -3.84 20.02
CA VAL A 149 19.02 -3.27 20.82
C VAL A 149 19.51 -2.86 22.20
N LYS A 150 20.29 -3.71 22.89
CA LYS A 150 20.83 -3.42 24.23
C LYS A 150 21.84 -2.26 24.23
N ASN A 151 22.63 -2.16 23.16
CA ASN A 151 23.64 -1.12 23.02
C ASN A 151 23.06 0.22 22.52
N GLY A 152 21.82 0.23 22.02
CA GLY A 152 21.16 1.43 21.48
C GLY A 152 21.68 1.85 20.11
N ASP A 153 22.56 1.06 19.49
CA ASP A 153 23.07 1.32 18.14
C ASP A 153 21.99 1.18 17.06
N ILE A 154 20.89 0.49 17.39
CA ILE A 154 19.67 0.42 16.58
C ILE A 154 19.10 1.80 16.22
N GLU A 155 19.31 2.82 17.06
CA GLU A 155 18.82 4.19 16.83
C GLU A 155 19.49 4.87 15.63
N LYS A 156 20.69 4.43 15.23
CA LYS A 156 21.40 4.96 14.06
C LYS A 156 20.82 4.43 12.74
N LEU A 157 20.20 3.26 12.78
CA LEU A 157 19.63 2.59 11.62
C LEU A 157 18.17 3.01 11.40
N LEU A 158 17.46 3.39 12.47
CA LEU A 158 16.07 3.82 12.39
C LEU A 158 15.98 5.33 12.12
N PRO A 159 15.04 5.77 11.26
CA PRO A 159 14.73 7.19 11.17
C PRO A 159 14.25 7.70 12.53
N GLN A 160 14.59 8.94 12.86
CA GLN A 160 14.11 9.55 14.10
C GLN A 160 12.58 9.52 14.11
N TRP A 161 12.00 8.89 15.14
CA TRP A 161 10.55 8.82 15.26
C TRP A 161 9.99 10.21 15.52
N ILE A 162 9.20 10.70 14.56
CA ILE A 162 8.52 12.00 14.64
C ILE A 162 7.02 11.71 14.79
N PRO A 163 6.44 11.90 15.98
CA PRO A 163 5.02 11.69 16.16
C PRO A 163 4.18 12.58 15.23
N TRP A 164 3.10 12.05 14.66
CA TRP A 164 2.27 12.79 13.72
C TRP A 164 1.71 14.11 14.29
N TRP A 165 1.51 14.21 15.62
CA TRP A 165 1.01 15.42 16.26
C TRP A 165 2.02 16.57 16.36
N THR A 166 3.31 16.35 16.05
CA THR A 166 4.29 17.44 15.93
C THR A 166 4.16 18.20 14.60
N TYR A 167 3.44 17.63 13.63
CA TYR A 167 3.13 18.31 12.38
C TYR A 167 1.96 19.28 12.60
N HIS A 168 2.28 20.56 12.73
CA HIS A 168 1.27 21.61 12.78
C HIS A 168 0.82 22.00 11.38
N THR A 169 -0.33 21.48 10.94
CA THR A 169 -0.98 21.96 9.73
C THR A 169 -1.72 23.26 10.04
N LYS A 170 -1.26 24.37 9.46
CA LYS A 170 -2.02 25.63 9.49
C LYS A 170 -3.24 25.44 8.59
N LYS A 171 -4.44 25.40 9.18
CA LYS A 171 -5.69 25.39 8.40
C LYS A 171 -5.70 26.61 7.48
N LYS A 172 -5.56 26.39 6.16
CA LYS A 172 -5.78 27.45 5.16
C LYS A 172 -7.27 27.77 5.18
N LEU A 173 -7.63 29.04 5.38
CA LEU A 173 -9.03 29.47 5.43
C LEU A 173 -9.71 29.40 4.05
N VAL A 174 -8.90 29.40 2.98
CA VAL A 174 -9.32 29.32 1.58
C VAL A 174 -8.31 28.44 0.84
N GLN A 175 -8.79 27.49 0.05
CA GLN A 175 -7.97 26.59 -0.76
C GLN A 175 -8.74 26.23 -2.04
N ASP A 176 -8.03 26.19 -3.17
CA ASP A 176 -8.60 25.78 -4.45
C ASP A 176 -8.97 24.30 -4.37
N MET A 177 -10.16 23.93 -4.88
CA MET A 177 -10.72 22.58 -4.74
C MET A 177 -9.85 21.47 -5.35
N ASP A 178 -8.91 21.82 -6.24
CA ASP A 178 -8.04 20.90 -6.95
C ASP A 178 -6.67 20.68 -6.28
N GLN A 179 -6.31 21.47 -5.26
CA GLN A 179 -5.05 21.30 -4.53
C GLN A 179 -5.24 20.33 -3.36
N LYS A 180 -4.94 19.05 -3.58
CA LYS A 180 -4.66 18.13 -2.47
C LYS A 180 -3.28 18.49 -1.90
N ASP A 181 -3.25 19.05 -0.69
CA ASP A 181 -1.99 19.22 0.03
C ASP A 181 -1.42 17.81 0.31
N GLU A 182 -0.26 17.47 -0.27
CA GLU A 182 0.41 16.17 -0.08
C GLU A 182 0.62 15.81 1.39
N GLN A 183 0.67 16.83 2.26
CA GLN A 183 0.80 16.72 3.71
C GLN A 183 -0.43 16.12 4.38
N SER A 184 -1.63 16.18 3.77
CA SER A 184 -2.85 15.63 4.33
C SER A 184 -2.94 14.09 4.27
N LEU A 185 -2.08 13.44 3.47
CA LEU A 185 -2.07 11.97 3.29
C LEU A 185 -1.41 11.21 4.45
N GLN A 186 -0.63 11.90 5.29
CA GLN A 186 0.15 11.29 6.38
C GLN A 186 -0.47 11.51 7.76
N LEU A 187 -1.59 12.25 7.86
CA LEU A 187 -2.19 12.61 9.13
C LEU A 187 -3.55 11.92 9.31
N PRO A 188 -3.83 11.36 10.49
CA PRO A 188 -5.17 10.90 10.83
C PRO A 188 -6.21 12.02 10.64
N PRO A 189 -7.46 11.69 10.28
CA PRO A 189 -8.52 12.68 10.15
C PRO A 189 -8.70 13.44 11.47
N LEU A 190 -8.76 14.76 11.39
CA LEU A 190 -9.00 15.60 12.55
C LEU A 190 -10.42 15.32 13.07
N ILE A 191 -10.50 14.80 14.29
CA ILE A 191 -11.77 14.65 15.00
C ILE A 191 -12.10 16.01 15.61
N ASP A 192 -13.27 16.54 15.31
CA ASP A 192 -13.80 17.72 16.00
C ASP A 192 -14.19 17.32 17.42
N VAL A 193 -13.24 17.53 18.34
CA VAL A 193 -13.50 17.34 19.77
C VAL A 193 -14.34 18.51 20.27
N PRO A 194 -15.44 18.26 20.99
CA PRO A 194 -16.22 19.33 21.61
C PRO A 194 -15.33 20.18 22.52
N ILE A 195 -15.61 21.48 22.59
CA ILE A 195 -14.93 22.42 23.49
C ILE A 195 -14.95 21.83 24.90
N PHE A 196 -13.82 21.89 25.61
CA PHE A 196 -13.57 21.22 26.88
C PHE A 196 -14.71 21.36 27.92
N ASN A 197 -15.43 22.49 27.90
CA ASN A 197 -16.59 22.75 28.76
C ASN A 197 -17.83 21.87 28.51
N ALA A 198 -17.91 21.22 27.35
CA ALA A 198 -18.99 20.31 26.96
C ALA A 198 -18.67 18.84 27.27
N LEU A 199 -17.41 18.52 27.59
CA LEU A 199 -17.00 17.20 28.04
C LEU A 199 -17.38 17.05 29.52
N LYS A 200 -18.63 16.66 29.80
CA LYS A 200 -18.98 16.17 31.13
C LYS A 200 -18.19 14.89 31.36
N LEU A 201 -17.16 14.96 32.21
CA LEU A 201 -16.50 13.78 32.74
C LEU A 201 -17.59 12.84 33.28
N PRO A 202 -17.60 11.55 32.90
CA PRO A 202 -18.49 10.61 33.55
C PRO A 202 -18.18 10.68 35.05
N GLN A 203 -19.19 11.02 35.84
CA GLN A 203 -19.09 10.92 37.29
C GLN A 203 -18.69 9.48 37.57
N MET A 204 -17.47 9.31 38.10
CA MET A 204 -17.03 8.05 38.68
C MET A 204 -18.16 7.56 39.56
N LEU A 205 -18.83 6.48 39.15
CA LEU A 205 -19.75 5.75 40.01
C LEU A 205 -18.93 5.37 41.23
N ASN A 206 -19.20 6.02 42.35
CA ASN A 206 -18.69 5.63 43.66
C ASN A 206 -19.06 4.17 43.86
N LEU A 207 -18.07 3.29 43.81
CA LEU A 207 -18.15 1.95 44.38
C LEU A 207 -18.34 2.12 45.89
N MET A 208 -19.52 1.76 46.37
CA MET A 208 -19.79 1.37 47.74
C MET A 208 -20.42 -0.02 47.73
#